data_AF-A0A8D8JT93-F1
#
_entry.id   AF-A0A8D8JT93-F1
#
_cell.length_a   1.000
_cell.length_b   1.000
_cell.length_c   1.000
_cell.angle_alpha   90.00
_cell.angle_beta   90.00
_cell.angle_gamma   90.00
#
_symmetry.space_group_name_H-M   'P 1'
#
loop_
_entity.id
_entity.type
_entity.pdbx_description
1 polymer ?
#
loop_
_entity_poly.entity_id
_entity_poly.type
_entity_poly.pdbx_seq_one_letter_code
_entity_poly.pdbx_strand_id
1 'polypeptide(L)'
;MRLLNHPVQLAPLLILAAFFGIDACIACDGPAASVASNKARYDQFRIYRVFLETDEQVGIMQQLENRSDSYQFMGHARQPNQNLSIMVAPQKIAEITDLIDRFQIQGQVLLYNIQELIDAQELTVM
;
A
#
# COMPACT_ATOMS: atom_id res chain seq x y z
N MET A 1 -2.62 29.32 9.58
CA MET A 1 -3.97 28.71 9.57
C MET A 1 -4.44 28.59 8.12
N ARG A 2 -4.36 27.39 7.54
CA ARG A 2 -5.29 26.88 6.50
C ARG A 2 -4.75 25.56 5.94
N LEU A 3 -5.45 24.50 6.36
CA LEU A 3 -5.54 23.20 5.70
C LEU A 3 -5.86 23.38 4.20
N LEU A 4 -5.20 22.61 3.33
CA LEU A 4 -5.69 22.17 2.02
C LEU A 4 -4.86 20.93 1.65
N ASN A 5 -5.35 19.72 1.89
CA ASN A 5 -6.21 19.00 0.96
C ASN A 5 -5.69 19.09 -0.48
N HIS A 6 -4.75 18.21 -0.84
CA HIS A 6 -4.52 17.88 -2.24
C HIS A 6 -4.75 16.38 -2.45
N PRO A 7 -5.74 16.00 -3.28
CA PRO A 7 -5.97 14.61 -3.66
C PRO A 7 -4.79 14.13 -4.52
N VAL A 8 -4.31 12.92 -4.23
CA VAL A 8 -3.32 12.19 -5.03
C VAL A 8 -3.88 12.06 -6.45
N GLN A 9 -3.29 12.82 -7.37
CA GLN A 9 -3.68 12.87 -8.77
C GLN A 9 -3.41 11.52 -9.45
N LEU A 10 -4.50 10.90 -9.90
CA LEU A 10 -4.54 9.77 -10.80
C LEU A 10 -3.99 10.22 -12.18
N ALA A 11 -2.79 9.80 -12.54
CA ALA A 11 -2.21 10.07 -13.85
C ALA A 11 -2.81 9.10 -14.90
N PRO A 12 -3.43 9.57 -16.00
CA PRO A 12 -3.80 8.72 -17.11
C PRO A 12 -2.66 8.71 -18.14
N LEU A 13 -1.98 7.57 -18.31
CA LEU A 13 -1.07 7.38 -19.45
C LEU A 13 -1.83 6.62 -20.53
N LEU A 14 -2.41 7.36 -21.48
CA LEU A 14 -3.12 6.84 -22.65
C LEU A 14 -2.36 7.28 -23.91
N ILE A 15 -1.40 6.45 -24.33
CA ILE A 15 -0.70 6.49 -25.62
C ILE A 15 -0.48 5.00 -25.94
N LEU A 16 -0.91 4.38 -27.04
CA LEU A 16 -1.12 4.83 -28.42
C LEU A 16 -2.13 3.86 -29.06
N ALA A 17 -3.16 4.38 -29.73
CA ALA A 17 -3.92 3.61 -30.69
C ALA A 17 -3.08 3.45 -31.97
N ALA A 18 -2.76 2.22 -32.35
CA ALA A 18 -2.23 1.89 -33.66
C ALA A 18 -3.04 0.73 -34.25
N PHE A 19 -3.96 1.14 -35.13
CA PHE A 19 -4.60 0.38 -36.19
C PHE A 19 -3.84 -0.87 -36.66
N PHE A 20 -4.48 -2.03 -36.55
CA PHE A 20 -4.39 -3.07 -37.58
C PHE A 20 -5.77 -3.71 -37.71
N GLY A 21 -6.39 -3.48 -38.87
CA GLY A 21 -7.63 -4.15 -39.28
C GLY A 21 -7.37 -5.50 -39.96
N ILE A 22 -8.46 -6.08 -40.47
CA ILE A 22 -8.69 -7.37 -41.16
C ILE A 22 -8.70 -8.59 -40.22
N ASP A 23 -9.63 -9.55 -40.25
CA ASP A 23 -10.65 -9.93 -41.22
C ASP A 23 -11.80 -10.65 -40.46
N ALA A 24 -12.96 -10.80 -41.09
CA ALA A 24 -14.12 -11.45 -40.50
C ALA A 24 -13.83 -12.93 -40.20
N CYS A 25 -14.40 -13.48 -39.12
CA CYS A 25 -15.21 -14.69 -39.13
C CYS A 25 -15.53 -15.22 -37.72
N ILE A 26 -16.77 -15.70 -37.59
CA ILE A 26 -17.25 -16.77 -36.71
C ILE A 26 -17.59 -16.39 -35.27
N ALA A 27 -18.89 -16.59 -34.98
CA ALA A 27 -19.50 -16.56 -33.68
C ALA A 27 -18.72 -17.43 -32.67
N CYS A 28 -18.18 -16.77 -31.66
CA CYS A 28 -17.77 -17.40 -30.42
C CYS A 28 -18.54 -16.69 -29.31
N ASP A 29 -19.47 -17.39 -28.68
CA ASP A 29 -19.91 -17.14 -27.30
C ASP A 29 -18.65 -16.96 -26.42
N GLY A 30 -18.22 -15.71 -26.26
CA GLY A 30 -17.11 -15.33 -25.40
C GLY A 30 -17.64 -14.94 -24.03
N PRO A 31 -17.02 -15.42 -22.93
CA PRO A 31 -17.53 -15.18 -21.58
C PRO A 31 -17.60 -13.68 -21.31
N ALA A 32 -18.69 -13.27 -20.66
CA ALA A 32 -18.94 -11.91 -20.22
C ALA A 32 -17.62 -11.25 -19.78
N ALA A 33 -17.19 -10.22 -20.53
CA ALA A 33 -16.08 -9.37 -20.15
C ALA A 33 -16.45 -8.80 -18.78
N SER A 34 -15.88 -9.41 -17.73
CA SER A 34 -15.98 -8.90 -16.38
C SER A 34 -15.46 -7.48 -16.44
N VAL A 35 -16.37 -6.52 -16.29
CA VAL A 35 -16.02 -5.13 -15.99
C VAL A 35 -15.14 -5.19 -14.75
N ALA A 36 -13.82 -5.21 -14.98
CA ALA A 36 -12.85 -5.18 -13.92
C ALA A 36 -13.10 -3.85 -13.23
N SER A 37 -13.82 -3.90 -12.12
CA SER A 37 -14.01 -2.76 -11.24
C SER A 37 -12.61 -2.22 -10.99
N ASN A 38 -12.35 -1.01 -11.50
CA ASN A 38 -11.06 -0.32 -11.34
C ASN A 38 -10.93 0.20 -9.91
N LYS A 39 -11.32 -0.63 -8.94
CA LYS A 39 -11.20 -0.41 -7.52
C LYS A 39 -9.88 -0.99 -7.10
N ALA A 40 -9.00 -0.13 -6.61
CA ALA A 40 -7.75 -0.56 -6.01
C ALA A 40 -8.07 -1.54 -4.87
N ARG A 41 -7.58 -2.77 -5.00
CA ARG A 41 -7.67 -3.78 -3.95
C ARG A 41 -6.40 -3.72 -3.12
N TYR A 42 -6.57 -3.64 -1.81
CA TYR A 42 -5.48 -3.61 -0.85
C TYR A 42 -5.48 -4.90 -0.02
N ASP A 43 -5.67 -6.03 -0.68
CA ASP A 43 -5.66 -7.33 0.00
C ASP A 43 -4.34 -7.57 0.72
N GLN A 44 -4.44 -8.03 1.96
CA GLN A 44 -3.30 -8.52 2.76
C GLN A 44 -2.23 -7.47 3.08
N PHE A 45 -2.53 -6.19 2.86
CA PHE A 45 -1.73 -5.10 3.39
C PHE A 45 -1.90 -5.05 4.90
N ARG A 46 -0.76 -4.95 5.60
CA ARG A 46 -0.70 -4.92 7.06
C ARG A 46 -0.20 -3.59 7.54
N ILE A 47 -0.77 -3.11 8.65
CA ILE A 47 -0.26 -1.93 9.34
C ILE A 47 0.46 -2.39 10.60
N TYR A 48 1.73 -2.04 10.69
CA TYR A 48 2.56 -2.23 11.87
C TYR A 48 2.71 -0.90 12.61
N ARG A 49 2.61 -0.94 13.93
CA ARG A 49 3.09 0.13 14.80
C ARG A 49 4.39 -0.32 15.43
N VAL A 50 5.46 0.41 15.15
CA VAL A 50 6.78 0.17 15.75
C VAL A 50 7.12 1.33 16.68
N PHE A 51 7.75 1.01 17.81
CA PHE A 51 8.31 1.97 18.73
C PHE A 51 9.82 2.02 18.52
N LEU A 52 10.31 3.22 18.19
CA LEU A 52 11.72 3.48 17.97
C LEU A 52 12.31 3.99 19.29
N GLU A 53 13.18 3.22 19.91
CA GLU A 53 13.80 3.54 21.20
C GLU A 53 15.15 4.25 21.00
N THR A 54 15.90 3.90 19.94
CA THR A 54 17.26 4.40 19.70
C THR A 54 17.40 5.15 18.38
N ASP A 55 18.39 6.04 18.28
CA ASP A 55 18.72 6.75 17.04
C ASP A 55 19.13 5.81 15.91
N GLU A 56 19.70 4.64 16.25
CA GLU A 56 20.04 3.60 15.26
C GLU A 56 18.77 3.05 14.59
N GLN A 57 17.74 2.73 15.38
CA GLN A 57 16.46 2.26 14.85
C GLN A 57 15.78 3.33 13.97
N VAL A 58 15.89 4.61 14.35
CA VAL A 58 15.43 5.74 13.54
C VAL A 58 16.15 5.76 12.19
N GLY A 59 17.48 5.63 12.19
CA GLY A 59 18.30 5.60 10.97
C GLY A 59 17.95 4.43 10.05
N ILE A 60 17.68 3.24 10.60
CA ILE A 60 17.28 2.07 9.82
C ILE A 60 15.92 2.30 9.16
N MET A 61 14.94 2.85 9.88
CA MET A 61 13.62 3.15 9.30
C MET A 61 13.71 4.21 8.19
N GLN A 62 14.53 5.25 8.37
CA GLN A 62 14.76 6.26 7.32
C GLN A 62 15.42 5.66 6.08
N GLN A 63 16.35 4.73 6.25
CA GLN A 63 16.95 4.01 5.12
C GLN A 63 15.94 3.13 4.41
N LEU A 64 15.05 2.47 5.16
CA LEU A 64 13.99 1.64 4.60
C LEU A 64 13.00 2.47 3.76
N GLU A 65 12.60 3.65 4.28
CA GLU A 65 11.76 4.63 3.57
C GLU A 65 12.38 5.07 2.24
N ASN A 66 13.70 5.30 2.20
CA ASN A 66 14.40 5.73 0.99
C ASN A 66 14.70 4.59 0.00
N ARG A 67 14.76 3.34 0.45
CA ARG A 67 15.18 2.20 -0.39
C ARG A 67 14.04 1.44 -1.01
N SER A 68 12.83 1.54 -0.47
CA SER A 68 11.72 0.70 -0.92
C SER A 68 10.38 1.39 -0.86
N ASP A 69 9.78 1.55 -2.04
CA ASP A 69 8.42 2.08 -2.21
C ASP A 69 7.32 1.10 -1.74
N SER A 70 7.69 -0.12 -1.34
CA SER A 70 6.75 -1.12 -0.82
C SER A 70 6.36 -0.91 0.63
N TYR A 71 6.96 0.10 1.28
CA TYR A 71 6.63 0.53 2.64
C TYR A 71 6.02 1.93 2.59
N GLN A 72 4.79 2.06 3.07
CA GLN A 72 4.16 3.37 3.24
C GLN A 72 4.23 3.80 4.71
N PHE A 73 5.02 4.83 4.97
CA PHE A 73 5.18 5.39 6.31
C PHE A 73 4.07 6.42 6.58
N MET A 74 3.25 6.18 7.60
CA MET A 74 2.17 7.08 8.04
C MET A 74 2.71 8.15 9.00
N GLY A 75 3.81 8.79 8.63
CA GLY A 75 4.63 9.67 9.46
C GLY A 75 6.09 9.56 9.06
N HIS A 76 7.00 10.18 9.82
CA HIS A 76 8.43 10.07 9.57
C HIS A 76 9.18 9.68 10.83
N ALA A 77 10.18 8.81 10.70
CA ALA A 77 11.14 8.48 11.74
C ALA A 77 12.06 9.70 11.96
N ARG A 78 11.75 10.60 12.91
CA ARG A 78 12.56 11.83 13.13
C ARG A 78 13.33 11.82 14.44
N GLN A 79 12.78 11.19 15.48
CA GLN A 79 13.32 11.22 16.83
C GLN A 79 13.20 9.83 17.46
N PRO A 80 14.09 9.45 18.38
CA PRO A 80 13.89 8.30 19.24
C PRO A 80 12.73 8.55 20.22
N ASN A 81 12.27 7.49 20.88
CA ASN A 81 11.09 7.46 21.76
C ASN A 81 9.78 7.86 21.08
N GLN A 82 9.59 7.47 19.82
CA GLN A 82 8.36 7.75 19.09
C GLN A 82 7.71 6.49 18.52
N ASN A 83 6.39 6.53 18.41
CA ASN A 83 5.61 5.52 17.69
C ASN A 83 5.55 5.88 16.21
N LEU A 84 5.86 4.91 15.35
CA LEU A 84 5.78 5.03 13.90
C LEU A 84 4.83 3.97 13.36
N SER A 85 3.90 4.38 12.50
CA SER A 85 2.98 3.46 11.84
C SER A 85 3.39 3.28 10.39
N ILE A 86 3.50 2.03 9.95
CA ILE A 86 4.00 1.65 8.63
C ILE A 86 3.02 0.66 8.01
N MET A 87 2.55 0.97 6.82
CA MET A 87 1.79 0.04 6.00
C MET A 87 2.75 -0.74 5.11
N VAL A 88 2.63 -2.07 5.13
CA VAL A 88 3.56 -2.99 4.49
C VAL A 88 2.80 -3.84 3.48
N ALA A 89 3.32 -3.89 2.26
CA ALA A 89 2.81 -4.78 1.22
C ALA A 89 3.02 -6.26 1.60
N PRO A 90 2.13 -7.17 1.17
CA PRO A 90 2.17 -8.58 1.58
C PRO A 90 3.50 -9.28 1.25
N GLN A 91 4.10 -8.94 0.10
CA GLN A 91 5.39 -9.46 -0.34
C GLN A 91 6.58 -9.06 0.55
N LYS A 92 6.42 -8.03 1.41
CA LYS A 92 7.46 -7.51 2.32
C LYS A 92 7.22 -7.84 3.78
N ILE A 93 6.17 -8.59 4.11
CA ILE A 93 5.85 -8.98 5.48
C ILE A 93 6.99 -9.80 6.12
N ALA A 94 7.55 -10.75 5.39
CA ALA A 94 8.65 -11.57 5.91
C ALA A 94 9.89 -10.70 6.20
N GLU A 95 10.20 -9.78 5.29
CA GLU A 95 11.36 -8.88 5.39
C GLU A 95 11.25 -7.92 6.57
N ILE A 96 10.08 -7.27 6.77
CA ILE A 96 9.90 -6.36 7.90
C ILE A 96 9.91 -7.13 9.24
N THR A 97 9.37 -8.35 9.27
CA THR A 97 9.35 -9.16 10.48
C THR A 97 10.76 -9.55 10.90
N ASP A 98 11.59 -9.96 9.94
CA ASP A 98 13.01 -10.26 10.18
C ASP A 98 13.77 -9.02 10.65
N LEU A 99 13.51 -7.86 10.04
CA LEU A 99 14.14 -6.60 10.43
C LEU A 99 13.77 -6.21 11.87
N ILE A 100 12.48 -6.27 12.22
CA ILE A 100 12.00 -5.96 13.57
C ILE A 100 12.64 -6.89 14.60
N ASP A 101 12.71 -8.20 14.33
CA ASP A 101 13.32 -9.19 15.22
C ASP A 101 14.82 -8.96 15.37
N ARG A 102 15.54 -8.80 14.26
CA ARG A 102 17.00 -8.62 14.21
C ARG A 102 17.47 -7.37 14.96
N PHE A 103 16.72 -6.28 14.86
CA PHE A 103 17.05 -5.02 15.53
C PHE A 103 16.32 -4.83 16.86
N GLN A 104 15.63 -5.87 17.33
CA GLN A 104 14.82 -5.89 18.56
C GLN A 104 13.90 -4.67 18.70
N ILE A 105 13.30 -4.28 17.58
CA ILE A 105 12.36 -3.16 17.52
C ILE A 105 11.05 -3.63 18.14
N GLN A 106 10.47 -2.83 19.03
CA GLN A 106 9.17 -3.16 19.59
C GLN A 106 8.10 -2.88 18.54
N GLY A 107 7.53 -3.94 17.96
CA GLY A 107 6.52 -3.85 16.91
C GLY A 107 5.24 -4.60 17.26
N GLN A 108 4.09 -4.03 16.93
CA GLN A 108 2.80 -4.69 17.00
C GLN A 108 2.02 -4.52 15.69
N VAL A 109 1.27 -5.54 15.30
CA VAL A 109 0.36 -5.45 14.16
C VAL A 109 -0.91 -4.73 14.61
N LEU A 110 -1.20 -3.58 14.03
CA LEU A 110 -2.47 -2.87 14.26
C LEU A 110 -3.58 -3.44 13.39
N LEU A 111 -3.26 -3.89 12.18
CA LEU A 111 -4.23 -4.38 11.22
C LEU A 111 -3.62 -5.43 10.28
N TYR A 112 -4.28 -6.57 10.16
CA TYR A 112 -3.83 -7.69 9.31
C TYR A 112 -4.33 -7.62 7.87
N ASN A 113 -5.45 -6.93 7.64
CA ASN A 113 -6.02 -6.76 6.32
C ASN A 113 -6.76 -5.43 6.23
N ILE A 114 -6.20 -4.48 5.48
CA ILE A 114 -6.86 -3.18 5.28
C ILE A 114 -8.10 -3.27 4.39
N GLN A 115 -8.21 -4.31 3.56
CA GLN A 115 -9.39 -4.53 2.72
C GLN A 115 -10.66 -4.74 3.57
N GLU A 116 -10.55 -5.41 4.72
CA GLU A 116 -11.69 -5.61 5.64
C GLU A 116 -12.23 -4.27 6.17
N LEU A 117 -11.36 -3.28 6.40
CA LEU A 117 -11.81 -1.94 6.81
C LEU A 117 -12.47 -1.18 5.66
N ILE A 118 -11.94 -1.31 4.44
CA ILE A 118 -12.52 -0.68 3.25
C ILE A 118 -13.91 -1.24 2.98
N ASP A 119 -14.05 -2.56 3.06
CA ASP A 119 -15.32 -3.25 2.84
C ASP A 119 -16.35 -2.89 3.94
N ALA A 120 -15.90 -2.78 5.20
CA ALA A 120 -16.76 -2.35 6.31
C ALA A 120 -17.20 -0.88 6.21
N GLN A 121 -16.34 0.02 5.71
CA GLN A 121 -16.70 1.42 5.50
C GLN A 121 -17.68 1.61 4.34
N GLU A 122 -17.53 0.84 3.25
CA GLU A 122 -18.45 0.90 2.11
C GLU A 122 -19.86 0.43 2.48
N LEU A 123 -20.00 -0.46 3.45
CA LEU A 123 -21.28 -0.89 4.02
C LEU A 123 -21.99 0.18 4.87
N THR A 124 -21.27 1.19 5.37
CA THR A 124 -21.84 2.21 6.29
C THR A 124 -22.48 3.39 5.55
N VAL A 125 -22.30 3.50 4.24
CA VAL A 125 -22.83 4.61 3.42
C VAL A 125 -24.14 4.25 2.70
N MET A 126 -24.83 3.20 3.14
CA MET A 126 -26.13 2.76 2.61
C MET A 126 -27.28 3.12 3.54
#